data_AF-A0A524P223-F1
#
_entry.id   AF-A0A524P223-F1
#
_cell.length_a   1.000
_cell.length_b   1.000
_cell.length_c   1.000
_cell.angle_alpha   90.00
_cell.angle_beta   90.00
_cell.angle_gamma   90.00
#
_symmetry.space_group_name_H-M   'P 1'
#
loop_
_entity.id
_entity.type
_entity.pdbx_description
1 polymer ?
#
loop_
_entity_poly.entity_id
_entity_poly.type
_entity_poly.pdbx_seq_one_letter_code
_entity_poly.pdbx_strand_id
1 'polypeptide(L)' 'MPLMEGVEMYHTMENLNSNPLQFPNPPILYMSGYSLNTSYMQKQKIKSERFIQKPFSIDELLTKIRSILDSN' A
#
# COMPACT_ATOMS: atom_id res chain seq x y z
N MET A 1 -7.84 -7.64 8.50
CA MET A 1 -9.24 -7.94 8.15
C MET A 1 -9.54 -9.33 8.69
N PRO A 2 -10.79 -9.66 9.08
CA PRO A 2 -11.09 -10.94 9.73
C PRO A 2 -10.89 -12.20 8.85
N LEU A 3 -10.78 -12.04 7.51
CA LEU A 3 -10.63 -13.14 6.56
C LEU A 3 -9.28 -13.18 5.81
N MET A 4 -8.49 -12.10 5.89
CA MET A 4 -7.22 -11.97 5.15
C MET A 4 -6.33 -10.91 5.81
N GLU A 5 -5.02 -11.16 5.81
CA GLU A 5 -4.03 -10.19 6.23
C GLU A 5 -3.84 -9.11 5.17
N GLY A 6 -3.66 -7.85 5.60
CA GLY A 6 -3.51 -6.74 4.65
C GLY A 6 -2.34 -6.94 3.68
N VAL A 7 -1.25 -7.52 4.16
CA VAL A 7 -0.05 -7.81 3.35
C VAL A 7 -0.32 -8.83 2.24
N GLU A 8 -1.16 -9.83 2.54
CA GLU A 8 -1.55 -10.85 1.57
C GLU A 8 -2.39 -10.24 0.44
N MET A 9 -3.33 -9.35 0.80
CA MET A 9 -4.11 -8.60 -0.19
C MET A 9 -3.23 -7.70 -1.05
N TYR A 10 -2.26 -6.99 -0.45
CA TYR A 10 -1.32 -6.14 -1.17
C TYR A 10 -0.56 -6.92 -2.24
N HIS A 11 0.02 -8.07 -1.89
CA HIS A 11 0.75 -8.90 -2.85
C HIS A 11 -0.17 -9.52 -3.91
N THR A 12 -1.38 -9.90 -3.54
CA THR A 12 -2.38 -10.42 -4.48
C THR A 12 -2.70 -9.38 -5.55
N MET A 13 -2.91 -8.12 -5.14
CA MET A 13 -3.18 -7.02 -6.07
C MET A 13 -1.97 -6.68 -6.94
N GLU A 14 -0.74 -6.61 -6.38
CA GLU A 14 0.47 -6.38 -7.17
C GLU A 14 0.72 -7.50 -8.21
N ASN A 15 0.40 -8.75 -7.86
CA ASN A 15 0.50 -9.87 -8.80
C ASN A 15 -0.55 -9.79 -9.92
N LEU A 16 -1.79 -9.40 -9.60
CA LEU A 16 -2.84 -9.16 -10.60
C LEU A 16 -2.46 -8.01 -11.55
N ASN A 17 -1.81 -6.97 -11.03
CA ASN A 17 -1.32 -5.84 -11.82
C ASN A 17 -0.22 -6.22 -12.81
N SER A 18 0.44 -7.38 -12.63
CA SER A 18 1.46 -7.87 -13.57
C SER A 18 0.87 -8.32 -14.92
N ASN A 19 -0.46 -8.43 -15.06
CA ASN A 19 -1.13 -8.73 -16.32
C ASN A 19 -2.19 -7.66 -16.66
N PRO A 20 -1.77 -6.51 -17.23
CA PRO A 20 -2.63 -5.34 -17.45
C PRO A 20 -3.77 -5.53 -18.46
N LEU A 21 -3.81 -6.66 -19.16
CA LEU A 21 -4.86 -6.99 -20.12
C LEU A 21 -6.11 -7.62 -19.46
N GLN A 22 -6.01 -8.07 -18.20
CA GLN A 22 -7.12 -8.74 -17.49
C GLN A 22 -7.73 -7.92 -16.36
N PHE A 23 -6.97 -7.02 -15.73
CA PHE A 23 -7.47 -6.20 -14.63
C PHE A 23 -6.94 -4.77 -14.76
N PRO A 24 -7.76 -3.75 -14.40
CA PRO A 24 -7.23 -2.41 -14.15
C PRO A 24 -6.08 -2.52 -13.15
N ASN A 25 -5.02 -1.72 -13.32
CA ASN A 25 -3.89 -1.63 -12.42
C ASN A 25 -4.11 -0.47 -11.44
N PRO A 26 -4.94 -0.61 -10.38
CA PRO A 26 -5.20 0.50 -9.48
C PRO A 26 -3.95 0.85 -8.67
N PRO A 27 -3.69 2.14 -8.44
CA PRO A 27 -2.71 2.55 -7.44
C PRO A 27 -3.09 2.03 -6.05
N ILE A 28 -2.11 1.48 -5.32
CA ILE A 28 -2.31 0.86 -4.00
C ILE A 28 -1.57 1.67 -2.92
N LEU A 29 -2.29 2.05 -1.87
CA LEU A 29 -1.74 2.63 -0.64
C LEU A 29 -2.03 1.69 0.55
N TYR A 30 -0.97 1.15 1.16
CA TYR A 30 -1.08 0.27 2.32
C TYR A 30 -1.18 1.05 3.63
N MET A 31 -2.13 0.73 4.51
CA MET A 31 -2.31 1.41 5.79
C MET A 31 -1.97 0.51 6.98
N SER A 32 -0.89 0.81 7.70
CA SER A 32 -0.46 0.02 8.86
C SER A 32 -0.92 0.61 10.20
N GLY A 33 -0.83 -0.15 11.29
CA GLY A 33 -1.06 0.31 12.67
C GLY A 33 0.26 0.53 13.43
N TYR A 34 0.18 0.97 14.69
CA TYR A 34 1.32 1.33 15.55
C TYR A 34 2.44 0.28 15.65
N SER A 35 2.09 -1.01 15.64
CA SER A 35 3.03 -2.12 15.83
C SER A 35 3.86 -2.47 14.58
N LEU A 36 3.56 -1.85 13.43
CA LEU A 36 4.14 -2.18 12.15
C LEU A 36 4.92 -0.97 11.62
N ASN A 37 6.21 -0.92 11.98
CA ASN A 37 7.13 0.15 11.57
C ASN A 37 7.64 -0.06 10.13
N THR A 38 8.39 0.93 9.63
CA THR A 38 9.05 0.92 8.31
C THR A 38 9.86 -0.36 8.05
N SER A 39 10.56 -0.88 9.06
CA SER A 39 11.37 -2.10 8.95
C SER A 39 10.53 -3.36 8.72
N TYR A 40 9.33 -3.43 9.30
CA TYR A 40 8.41 -4.52 9.00
C TYR A 40 7.92 -4.44 7.55
N MET A 41 7.54 -3.25 7.08
CA MET A 41 7.07 -3.06 5.69
C MET A 41 8.15 -3.41 4.66
N GLN A 42 9.40 -3.02 4.94
CA GLN A 42 10.53 -3.39 4.09
C GLN A 42 10.75 -4.91 4.02
N LYS A 43 10.61 -5.63 5.15
CA LYS A 43 10.67 -7.10 5.16
C LYS A 43 9.56 -7.72 4.31
N GLN A 44 8.39 -7.10 4.29
CA GLN A 44 7.26 -7.50 3.44
C GLN A 44 7.38 -7.00 2.00
N LYS A 45 8.51 -6.40 1.59
CA LYS A 45 8.71 -5.85 0.24
C LYS A 45 7.66 -4.81 -0.17
N ILE A 46 7.04 -4.15 0.81
CA ILE A 46 6.15 -3.01 0.57
C ILE A 46 7.03 -1.76 0.49
N LYS A 47 6.96 -1.06 -0.64
CA LYS A 47 7.71 0.17 -0.88
C LYS A 47 7.33 1.24 0.13
N SER A 48 8.30 2.01 0.62
CA SER A 48 8.09 2.99 1.69
C SER A 48 7.12 4.11 1.29
N GLU A 49 7.08 4.38 -0.01
CA GLU A 49 6.24 5.37 -0.67
C GLU A 49 4.79 4.89 -0.76
N ARG A 50 4.57 3.57 -0.75
CA ARG A 50 3.26 2.91 -0.89
C ARG A 50 2.63 2.53 0.45
N PHE A 51 3.11 3.07 1.57
CA PHE A 51 2.42 2.89 2.85
C PHE A 51 2.30 4.18 3.68
N ILE A 52 1.31 4.18 4.57
CA ILE A 52 1.05 5.20 5.58
C ILE A 52 0.74 4.52 6.94
N GLN A 53 1.32 5.04 8.03
CA GLN A 53 1.19 4.46 9.37
C GLN A 53 0.12 5.20 10.16
N LYS A 54 -0.78 4.47 10.83
CA LYS A 54 -1.74 5.07 11.75
C LYS A 54 -1.10 5.40 13.10
N PRO A 55 -1.44 6.55 13.71
CA PRO A 55 -2.36 7.57 13.22
C PRO A 55 -1.61 8.48 12.24
N PHE A 56 -2.35 9.03 11.27
CA PHE A 56 -1.82 9.97 10.30
C PHE A 56 -2.72 11.21 10.24
N SER A 57 -2.16 12.33 9.82
CA SER A 57 -2.96 13.54 9.56
C SER A 57 -3.63 13.48 8.19
N ILE A 58 -4.61 14.36 7.96
CA ILE A 58 -5.23 14.51 6.64
C ILE A 58 -4.20 14.97 5.58
N ASP A 59 -3.29 15.86 5.96
CA ASP A 59 -2.24 16.38 5.07
C ASP A 59 -1.25 15.29 4.67
N GLU A 60 -0.91 14.40 5.61
CA GLU A 60 -0.06 13.24 5.34
C GLU A 60 -0.73 12.27 4.36
N LEU A 61 -2.03 12.00 4.56
CA LEU A 61 -2.82 11.17 3.65
C LEU A 61 -2.87 11.79 2.24
N LEU A 62 -3.16 13.09 2.14
CA LEU A 62 -3.23 13.78 0.85
C LEU A 62 -1.87 13.78 0.12
N THR A 63 -0.78 13.98 0.86
CA THR A 63 0.58 13.92 0.30
C THR A 63 0.90 12.54 -0.27
N LYS A 64 0.56 11.47 0.47
CA LYS A 64 0.75 10.08 0.00
C LYS A 64 -0.10 9.75 -1.21
N ILE A 65 -1.37 10.15 -1.21
CA ILE A 65 -2.28 9.92 -2.35
C ILE A 65 -1.73 10.61 -3.60
N ARG A 66 -1.37 11.90 -3.51
CA ARG A 66 -0.79 12.63 -4.65
C ARG A 66 0.47 11.96 -5.17
N SER A 67 1.40 11.61 -4.27
CA SER A 67 2.63 10.91 -4.64
C SER A 67 2.36 9.61 -5.41
N ILE A 68 1.33 8.84 -5.05
CA ILE A 68 1.00 7.58 -5.73
C ILE A 68 0.32 7.82 -7.08
N LEU A 69 -0.58 8.80 -7.16
CA LEU A 69 -1.32 9.12 -8.39
C LEU A 69 -0.39 9.76 -9.45
N ASP A 70 0.54 10.61 -9.02
CA ASP A 70 1.44 11.35 -9.91
C ASP A 70 2.66 10.52 -10.37
N SER A 71 2.92 9.37 -9.74
CA SER A 71 4.05 8.48 -10.07
C SER A 71 3.71 7.39 -11.12
N ASN A 72 2.51 7.42 -11.71
CA ASN A 72 2.04 6.48 -12.72
C ASN A 72 2.10 7.05 -14.13
#